data_AF-A0A960K083-F1
#
_entry.id   AF-A0A960K083-F1
#
_cell.length_a   1.000
_cell.length_b   1.000
_cell.length_c   1.000
_cell.angle_alpha   90.00
_cell.angle_beta   90.00
_cell.angle_gamma   90.00
#
_symmetry.space_group_name_H-M   'P 1'
#
loop_
_entity.id
_entity.type
_entity.pdbx_description
1 polymer ?
#
loop_
_entity_poly.entity_id
_entity_poly.type
_entity_poly.pdbx_seq_one_letter_code
_entity_poly.pdbx_strand_id
1 'polypeptide(L)'
;THSWYEYSGGDAEARHPSEGETKPNYTGPKPPYERLHTDGKYSWLKSPRYDGEPMEVGPLSRMLVAYVSGQPRVKELVDGALAHLGVGPEALFSTLGRVAARGIETQVLSEKLEGWVGELANNMGRGELAIHDTSRWDPSTWPKECTGAGFHEAPRGALGHWVHIKNGEIANYQCIVPSTWNAGPRDAAGNRGPYEEALLETPVADPEQPIEILRTVHSFDPCMACGVHVVDSRRRSLREVRVQ
;
A
#
# COMPACT_ATOMS: atom_id res chain seq x y z
N THR A 1 2.17 -11.98 14.24
CA THR A 1 2.77 -13.32 14.38
C THR A 1 4.04 -13.52 13.57
N HIS A 2 4.07 -13.27 12.26
CA HIS A 2 5.26 -13.55 11.40
C HIS A 2 6.13 -12.32 11.07
N SER A 3 5.96 -11.23 11.82
CA SER A 3 6.74 -9.99 11.67
C SER A 3 7.64 -9.76 12.89
N TRP A 4 8.81 -9.14 12.69
CA TRP A 4 9.79 -8.81 13.74
C TRP A 4 9.36 -7.64 14.65
N TYR A 5 8.18 -7.75 15.24
CA TYR A 5 7.65 -6.82 16.24
C TYR A 5 7.17 -7.58 17.47
N GLU A 6 7.09 -6.89 18.60
CA GLU A 6 6.40 -7.36 19.80
C GLU A 6 5.17 -6.48 20.08
N TYR A 7 4.15 -7.07 20.68
CA TYR A 7 2.89 -6.42 21.01
C TYR A 7 2.54 -6.67 22.47
N SER A 8 2.03 -5.66 23.18
CA SER A 8 1.71 -5.79 24.61
C SER A 8 0.64 -6.86 24.91
N GLY A 9 -0.31 -7.06 23.99
CA GLY A 9 -1.34 -8.10 24.05
C GLY A 9 -0.92 -9.48 23.52
N GLY A 10 0.33 -9.61 23.06
CA GLY A 10 0.85 -10.82 22.42
C GLY A 10 0.75 -10.80 20.90
N ASP A 11 1.56 -11.63 20.24
CA ASP A 11 1.80 -11.55 18.80
C ASP A 11 0.63 -12.01 17.91
N ALA A 12 -0.34 -12.70 18.49
CA ALA A 12 -1.52 -13.24 17.82
C ALA A 12 -2.72 -12.27 17.82
N GLU A 13 -2.71 -11.26 18.70
CA GLU A 13 -3.78 -10.28 18.79
C GLU A 13 -3.65 -9.23 17.68
N ALA A 14 -4.64 -9.14 16.80
CA ALA A 14 -4.72 -8.10 15.80
C ALA A 14 -5.07 -6.75 16.47
N ARG A 15 -4.45 -5.67 15.99
CA ARG A 15 -4.68 -4.31 16.51
C ARG A 15 -5.14 -3.37 15.41
N HIS A 16 -6.21 -2.64 15.69
CA HIS A 16 -6.60 -1.52 14.83
C HIS A 16 -5.53 -0.42 14.89
N PRO A 17 -5.21 0.28 13.78
CA PRO A 17 -4.11 1.26 13.76
C PRO A 17 -4.25 2.41 14.76
N SER A 18 -5.47 2.77 15.19
CA SER A 18 -5.67 3.77 16.26
C SER A 18 -5.01 3.38 17.59
N GLU A 19 -4.86 2.07 17.83
CA GLU A 19 -4.25 1.48 19.02
C GLU A 19 -3.02 0.63 18.65
N GLY A 20 -2.49 0.84 17.45
CA GLY A 20 -1.39 0.06 16.91
C GLY A 20 -0.09 0.34 17.65
N GLU A 21 0.72 -0.71 17.80
CA GLU A 21 2.06 -0.62 18.38
C GLU A 21 3.11 -0.90 17.32
N THR A 22 4.29 -0.31 17.49
CA THR A 22 5.47 -0.60 16.66
C THR A 22 6.69 -0.72 17.56
N LYS A 23 6.91 -1.91 18.11
CA LYS A 23 8.08 -2.22 18.95
C LYS A 23 8.93 -3.27 18.24
N PRO A 24 10.05 -2.87 17.60
CA PRO A 24 10.91 -3.81 16.87
C PRO A 24 11.46 -4.91 17.78
N ASN A 25 11.36 -6.16 17.32
CA ASN A 25 11.92 -7.33 18.01
C ASN A 25 12.45 -8.34 16.99
N TYR A 26 13.71 -8.15 16.60
CA TYR A 26 14.37 -9.01 15.62
C TYR A 26 14.71 -10.38 16.23
N THR A 27 14.14 -11.42 15.64
CA THR A 27 14.32 -12.83 16.05
C THR A 27 14.75 -13.70 14.86
N GLY A 28 15.13 -13.08 13.75
CA GLY A 28 15.58 -13.77 12.54
C GLY A 28 17.01 -14.32 12.65
N PRO A 29 17.47 -15.03 11.62
CA PRO A 29 18.80 -15.63 11.60
C PRO A 29 19.92 -14.57 11.62
N LYS A 30 21.10 -14.95 12.12
CA LYS A 30 22.32 -14.14 12.02
C LYS A 30 23.01 -14.45 10.69
N PRO A 31 23.46 -13.44 9.91
CA PRO A 31 24.24 -13.69 8.70
C PRO A 31 25.55 -14.44 8.97
N PRO A 32 26.03 -15.28 8.02
CA PRO A 32 25.35 -15.65 6.77
C PRO A 32 24.25 -16.70 7.01
N TYR A 33 23.17 -16.62 6.23
CA TYR A 33 22.13 -17.65 6.16
C TYR A 33 21.68 -17.80 4.72
N GLU A 34 21.29 -19.01 4.32
CA GLU A 34 20.86 -19.29 2.94
C GLU A 34 19.35 -19.03 2.76
N ARG A 35 18.54 -19.29 3.80
CA ARG A 35 17.09 -19.15 3.76
C ARG A 35 16.55 -18.59 5.07
N LEU A 36 15.40 -17.92 5.00
CA LEU A 36 14.64 -17.50 6.17
C LEU A 36 13.77 -18.65 6.69
N HIS A 37 13.62 -18.74 8.00
CA HIS A 37 12.67 -19.66 8.63
C HIS A 37 11.27 -19.04 8.63
N THR A 38 10.42 -19.47 7.68
CA THR A 38 9.10 -18.87 7.46
C THR A 38 8.00 -19.36 8.41
N ASP A 39 8.27 -20.40 9.20
CA ASP A 39 7.37 -20.88 10.26
C ASP A 39 7.36 -19.95 11.49
N GLY A 40 8.34 -19.03 11.56
CA GLY A 40 8.46 -18.00 12.58
C GLY A 40 8.40 -16.59 12.02
N LYS A 41 9.02 -15.62 12.69
CA LYS A 41 9.07 -14.23 12.19
C LYS A 41 10.11 -14.11 11.06
N TYR A 42 9.69 -13.61 9.89
CA TYR A 42 10.54 -13.52 8.70
C TYR A 42 10.47 -12.18 7.95
N SER A 43 9.73 -11.19 8.45
CA SER A 43 9.60 -9.90 7.76
C SER A 43 9.53 -8.71 8.72
N TRP A 44 9.96 -7.54 8.23
CA TRP A 44 9.72 -6.24 8.87
C TRP A 44 8.38 -5.62 8.45
N LEU A 45 7.66 -6.20 7.50
CA LEU A 45 6.30 -5.75 7.20
C LEU A 45 5.33 -6.34 8.23
N LYS A 46 4.38 -5.52 8.69
CA LYS A 46 3.19 -6.00 9.42
C LYS A 46 2.24 -6.72 8.44
N SER A 47 1.24 -7.41 8.98
CA SER A 47 0.22 -8.17 8.22
C SER A 47 -1.17 -7.55 8.38
N PRO A 48 -1.49 -6.45 7.68
CA PRO A 48 -2.83 -5.86 7.76
C PRO A 48 -3.86 -6.79 7.11
N ARG A 49 -5.06 -6.80 7.68
CA ARG A 49 -6.20 -7.62 7.25
C ARG A 49 -7.47 -6.78 7.31
N TYR A 50 -8.40 -7.03 6.40
CA TYR A 50 -9.73 -6.42 6.41
C TYR A 50 -10.73 -7.53 6.73
N ASP A 51 -11.49 -7.37 7.82
CA ASP A 51 -12.39 -8.43 8.35
C ASP A 51 -11.72 -9.80 8.49
N GLY A 52 -10.44 -9.82 8.84
CA GLY A 52 -9.64 -11.04 9.01
C GLY A 52 -8.96 -11.55 7.73
N GLU A 53 -9.31 -11.01 6.55
CA GLU A 53 -8.85 -11.52 5.26
C GLU A 53 -7.66 -10.73 4.69
N PRO A 54 -6.72 -11.39 3.99
CA PRO A 54 -5.67 -10.72 3.22
C PRO A 54 -6.30 -10.04 1.99
N MET A 55 -6.01 -8.76 1.81
CA MET A 55 -6.55 -7.98 0.70
C MET A 55 -5.44 -7.52 -0.24
N GLU A 56 -5.67 -7.68 -1.54
CA GLU A 56 -4.89 -6.98 -2.56
C GLU A 56 -5.39 -5.54 -2.72
N VAL A 57 -4.44 -4.60 -2.76
CA VAL A 57 -4.70 -3.19 -3.06
C VAL A 57 -3.87 -2.73 -4.26
N GLY A 58 -4.32 -1.66 -4.92
CA GLY A 58 -3.62 -1.06 -6.06
C GLY A 58 -4.52 -0.85 -7.27
N PRO A 59 -3.92 -0.57 -8.44
CA PRO A 59 -4.67 -0.27 -9.64
C PRO A 59 -5.67 -1.38 -10.02
N LEU A 60 -5.30 -2.66 -9.89
CA LEU A 60 -6.20 -3.77 -10.19
C LEU A 60 -7.46 -3.72 -9.33
N SER A 61 -7.31 -3.61 -8.00
CA SER A 61 -8.44 -3.53 -7.08
C SER A 61 -9.35 -2.34 -7.38
N ARG A 62 -8.78 -1.16 -7.63
CA ARG A 62 -9.56 0.05 -7.96
C ARG A 62 -10.29 -0.07 -9.29
N MET A 63 -9.64 -0.59 -10.33
CA MET A 63 -10.28 -0.78 -11.63
C MET A 63 -11.40 -1.83 -11.57
N LEU A 64 -11.21 -2.92 -10.82
CA LEU A 64 -12.26 -3.91 -10.59
C LEU A 64 -13.45 -3.32 -9.84
N VAL A 65 -13.20 -2.61 -8.73
CA VAL A 65 -14.27 -1.94 -7.96
C VAL A 65 -15.02 -0.91 -8.82
N ALA A 66 -14.32 -0.08 -9.58
CA ALA A 66 -14.93 0.90 -10.46
C ALA A 66 -15.72 0.24 -11.60
N TYR A 67 -15.20 -0.85 -12.17
CA TYR A 67 -15.86 -1.63 -13.21
C TYR A 67 -17.18 -2.22 -12.71
N VAL A 68 -17.18 -2.91 -11.56
CA VAL A 68 -18.41 -3.51 -10.99
C VAL A 68 -19.39 -2.46 -10.48
N SER A 69 -18.90 -1.27 -10.09
CA SER A 69 -19.74 -0.13 -9.74
C SER A 69 -20.36 0.56 -10.96
N GLY A 70 -20.07 0.10 -12.18
CA GLY A 70 -20.66 0.63 -13.41
C GLY A 70 -20.07 1.97 -13.87
N GLN A 71 -18.83 2.30 -13.48
CA GLN A 71 -18.17 3.53 -13.94
C GLN A 71 -17.98 3.49 -15.46
N PRO A 72 -18.66 4.34 -16.26
CA PRO A 72 -18.77 4.14 -17.71
C PRO A 72 -17.41 4.13 -18.43
N ARG A 73 -16.53 5.08 -18.10
CA ARG A 73 -15.22 5.19 -18.74
C ARG A 73 -14.28 4.04 -18.38
N VAL A 74 -14.32 3.58 -17.12
CA VAL A 74 -13.53 2.42 -16.69
C VAL A 74 -14.03 1.17 -17.40
N LYS A 75 -15.35 0.98 -17.49
CA LYS A 75 -15.95 -0.14 -18.20
C LYS A 75 -15.54 -0.18 -19.68
N GLU A 76 -15.64 0.96 -20.36
CA GLU A 76 -15.20 1.08 -21.76
C GLU A 76 -13.73 0.70 -21.96
N LEU A 77 -12.83 1.20 -21.10
CA LEU A 77 -11.40 0.94 -21.23
C LEU A 77 -11.03 -0.50 -20.90
N VAL A 78 -11.65 -1.08 -19.87
CA VAL A 78 -11.45 -2.50 -19.50
C VAL A 78 -11.99 -3.41 -20.60
N ASP A 79 -13.23 -3.20 -21.05
CA ASP A 79 -13.84 -4.01 -22.12
C ASP A 79 -13.04 -3.89 -23.42
N GLY A 80 -12.58 -2.67 -23.75
CA GLY A 80 -11.73 -2.43 -24.91
C GLY A 80 -10.39 -3.14 -24.84
N ALA A 81 -9.73 -3.13 -23.68
CA ALA A 81 -8.47 -3.84 -23.49
C ALA A 81 -8.64 -5.36 -23.61
N LEU A 82 -9.70 -5.92 -23.01
CA LEU A 82 -10.03 -7.35 -23.11
C LEU A 82 -10.34 -7.75 -24.56
N ALA A 83 -11.16 -6.97 -25.26
CA ALA A 83 -11.50 -7.20 -26.66
C ALA A 83 -10.28 -7.12 -27.58
N HIS A 84 -9.38 -6.15 -27.37
CA HIS A 84 -8.15 -6.01 -28.15
C HIS A 84 -7.22 -7.21 -27.98
N LEU A 85 -7.12 -7.74 -26.76
CA LEU A 85 -6.30 -8.92 -26.47
C LEU A 85 -7.00 -10.25 -26.84
N GLY A 86 -8.30 -10.22 -27.15
CA GLY A 86 -9.08 -11.41 -27.45
C GLY A 86 -9.23 -12.35 -26.25
N VAL A 87 -9.27 -11.80 -25.04
CA VAL A 87 -9.36 -12.57 -23.78
C VAL A 87 -10.62 -12.22 -22.98
N GLY A 88 -11.08 -13.14 -22.15
CA GLY A 88 -12.19 -12.92 -21.22
C GLY A 88 -11.78 -12.17 -19.95
N PRO A 89 -12.75 -11.70 -19.15
CA PRO A 89 -12.51 -10.93 -17.93
C PRO A 89 -11.67 -11.66 -16.87
N GLU A 90 -11.65 -12.99 -16.90
CA GLU A 90 -10.79 -13.83 -16.06
C GLU A 90 -9.30 -13.47 -16.19
N ALA A 91 -8.87 -12.94 -17.34
CA ALA A 91 -7.49 -12.50 -17.57
C ALA A 91 -7.08 -11.31 -16.67
N LEU A 92 -8.04 -10.59 -16.09
CA LEU A 92 -7.76 -9.49 -15.15
C LEU A 92 -7.15 -9.99 -13.84
N PHE A 93 -7.50 -11.21 -13.40
CA PHE A 93 -6.99 -11.82 -12.17
C PHE A 93 -5.61 -12.46 -12.39
N SER A 94 -4.67 -11.66 -12.89
CA SER A 94 -3.32 -12.12 -13.26
C SER A 94 -2.27 -11.03 -13.13
N THR A 95 -1.00 -11.43 -13.18
CA THR A 95 0.15 -10.53 -13.33
C THR A 95 -0.03 -9.54 -14.49
N LEU A 96 -0.53 -10.00 -15.64
CA LEU A 96 -0.79 -9.15 -16.80
C LEU A 96 -1.95 -8.19 -16.54
N GLY A 97 -3.04 -8.68 -15.96
CA GLY A 97 -4.21 -7.88 -15.61
C GLY A 97 -3.87 -6.71 -14.69
N ARG A 98 -2.98 -6.93 -13.71
CA ARG A 98 -2.47 -5.87 -12.83
C ARG A 98 -1.67 -4.80 -13.57
N VAL A 99 -0.88 -5.19 -14.57
CA VAL A 99 -0.15 -4.25 -15.43
C VAL A 99 -1.12 -3.45 -16.30
N ALA A 100 -2.10 -4.11 -16.92
CA ALA A 100 -3.12 -3.45 -17.73
C ALA A 100 -3.94 -2.45 -16.90
N ALA A 101 -4.37 -2.84 -15.69
CA ALA A 101 -5.12 -1.96 -14.79
C ALA A 101 -4.37 -0.68 -14.44
N ARG A 102 -3.05 -0.74 -14.27
CA ARG A 102 -2.21 0.47 -14.05
C ARG A 102 -2.23 1.41 -15.26
N GLY A 103 -2.17 0.86 -16.47
CA GLY A 103 -2.28 1.64 -17.70
C GLY A 103 -3.65 2.31 -17.84
N ILE A 104 -4.72 1.54 -17.63
CA ILE A 104 -6.11 2.03 -17.67
C ILE A 104 -6.33 3.14 -16.64
N GLU A 105 -5.91 2.93 -15.40
CA GLU A 105 -6.02 3.93 -14.35
C GLU A 105 -5.26 5.22 -14.70
N THR A 106 -4.06 5.10 -15.24
CA THR A 106 -3.25 6.25 -15.67
C THR A 106 -3.99 7.08 -16.72
N GLN A 107 -4.63 6.42 -17.69
CA GLN A 107 -5.44 7.08 -18.70
C GLN A 107 -6.66 7.79 -18.08
N VAL A 108 -7.41 7.08 -17.22
CA VAL A 108 -8.58 7.66 -16.53
C VAL A 108 -8.20 8.91 -15.74
N LEU A 109 -7.10 8.86 -14.98
CA LEU A 109 -6.64 10.00 -14.19
C LEU A 109 -6.18 11.15 -15.08
N SER A 110 -5.46 10.86 -16.16
CA SER A 110 -5.01 11.87 -17.12
C SER A 110 -6.18 12.63 -17.75
N GLU A 111 -7.26 11.91 -18.09
CA GLU A 111 -8.51 12.49 -18.63
C GLU A 111 -9.25 13.37 -17.60
N LYS A 112 -9.02 13.18 -16.29
CA LYS A 112 -9.63 14.01 -15.23
C LYS A 112 -8.89 15.31 -14.96
N LEU A 113 -7.58 15.38 -15.27
CA LEU A 113 -6.74 16.54 -14.94
C LEU A 113 -7.29 17.84 -15.53
N GLU A 114 -7.70 17.83 -16.80
CA GLU A 114 -8.24 19.02 -17.47
C GLU A 114 -9.51 19.52 -16.78
N GLY A 115 -10.43 18.60 -16.43
CA GLY A 115 -11.66 18.93 -15.72
C GLY A 115 -11.38 19.58 -14.36
N TRP A 116 -10.50 18.99 -13.55
CA TRP A 116 -10.14 19.54 -12.24
C TRP A 116 -9.44 20.91 -12.34
N VAL A 117 -8.56 21.11 -13.33
CA VAL A 117 -7.94 22.41 -13.57
C VAL A 117 -9.00 23.44 -13.99
N GLY A 118 -9.97 23.04 -14.81
CA GLY A 118 -11.10 23.89 -15.20
C GLY A 118 -12.00 24.26 -14.01
N GLU A 119 -12.30 23.31 -13.13
CA GLU A 119 -13.05 23.55 -11.88
C GLU A 119 -12.32 24.57 -10.99
N LEU A 120 -11.01 24.42 -10.81
CA LEU A 120 -10.19 25.38 -10.08
C LEU A 120 -10.24 26.78 -10.72
N ALA A 121 -10.05 26.87 -12.04
CA ALA A 121 -10.13 28.14 -12.77
C ALA A 121 -11.50 28.80 -12.63
N ASN A 122 -12.59 28.01 -12.67
CA ASN A 122 -13.94 28.50 -12.48
C ASN A 122 -14.17 29.05 -11.07
N ASN A 123 -13.66 28.38 -10.03
CA ASN A 123 -13.74 28.87 -8.65
C ASN A 123 -13.03 30.22 -8.52
N MET A 124 -11.81 30.32 -9.07
CA MET A 124 -11.06 31.57 -9.09
C MET A 124 -11.78 32.69 -9.85
N GLY A 125 -12.41 32.37 -10.98
CA GLY A 125 -13.22 33.32 -11.77
C GLY A 125 -14.45 33.85 -11.05
N ARG A 126 -15.00 33.09 -10.08
CA ARG A 126 -16.08 33.54 -9.18
C ARG A 126 -15.57 34.31 -7.95
N GLY A 127 -14.26 34.49 -7.80
CA GLY A 127 -13.65 35.13 -6.64
C GLY A 127 -13.48 34.22 -5.42
N GLU A 128 -13.66 32.90 -5.57
CA GLU A 128 -13.41 31.91 -4.51
C GLU A 128 -11.89 31.63 -4.41
N LEU A 129 -11.17 32.55 -3.76
CA LEU A 129 -9.69 32.54 -3.69
C LEU A 129 -9.13 32.00 -2.37
N ALA A 130 -9.98 31.49 -1.48
CA ALA A 130 -9.54 30.94 -0.20
C ALA A 130 -8.78 29.61 -0.44
N ILE A 131 -7.53 29.54 0.03
CA ILE A 131 -6.66 28.36 -0.10
C ILE A 131 -6.31 27.70 1.24
N HIS A 132 -6.71 28.32 2.35
CA HIS A 132 -6.30 27.90 3.69
C HIS A 132 -7.36 28.30 4.72
N ASP A 133 -7.83 27.33 5.51
CA ASP A 133 -8.62 27.59 6.71
C ASP A 133 -7.68 27.73 7.93
N THR A 134 -7.67 28.91 8.56
CA THR A 134 -6.85 29.20 9.73
C THR A 134 -7.57 28.96 11.07
N SER A 135 -8.82 28.48 11.05
CA SER A 135 -9.67 28.33 12.24
C SER A 135 -9.06 27.46 13.34
N ARG A 136 -8.19 26.51 12.97
CA ARG A 136 -7.47 25.61 13.88
C ARG A 136 -5.97 25.58 13.61
N TRP A 137 -5.38 26.68 13.13
CA TRP A 137 -3.94 26.72 12.85
C TRP A 137 -3.08 26.64 14.12
N ASP A 138 -3.49 27.35 15.18
CA ASP A 138 -2.76 27.38 16.46
C ASP A 138 -3.14 26.15 17.33
N PRO A 139 -2.18 25.33 17.80
CA PRO A 139 -2.46 24.17 18.64
C PRO A 139 -3.24 24.47 19.93
N SER A 140 -3.16 25.70 20.46
CA SER A 140 -3.97 26.13 21.61
C SER A 140 -5.47 26.13 21.33
N THR A 141 -5.87 26.16 20.05
CA THR A 141 -7.27 26.05 19.64
C THR A 141 -7.74 24.61 19.55
N TRP A 142 -6.86 23.61 19.61
CA TRP A 142 -7.25 22.21 19.45
C TRP A 142 -7.92 21.66 20.72
N PRO A 143 -8.75 20.60 20.60
CA PRO A 143 -9.11 19.80 21.77
C PRO A 143 -7.86 19.30 22.49
N LYS A 144 -7.93 19.19 23.83
CA LYS A 144 -6.80 18.66 24.62
C LYS A 144 -6.41 17.24 24.21
N GLU A 145 -7.34 16.46 23.70
CA GLU A 145 -7.13 15.11 23.21
C GLU A 145 -8.08 14.84 22.04
N CYS A 146 -7.56 14.35 20.91
CA CYS A 146 -8.34 13.99 19.74
C CYS A 146 -7.67 12.91 18.90
N THR A 147 -8.46 12.18 18.12
CA THR A 147 -7.98 11.17 17.17
C THR A 147 -8.44 11.53 15.76
N GLY A 148 -7.69 11.09 14.75
CA GLY A 148 -8.01 11.31 13.35
C GLY A 148 -7.49 10.20 12.47
N ALA A 149 -8.17 9.98 11.34
CA ALA A 149 -7.73 9.10 10.28
C ALA A 149 -7.78 9.85 8.94
N GLY A 150 -6.71 9.74 8.16
CA GLY A 150 -6.62 10.28 6.80
C GLY A 150 -6.39 9.14 5.81
N PHE A 151 -7.17 9.13 4.72
CA PHE A 151 -7.11 8.09 3.70
C PHE A 151 -6.71 8.68 2.36
N HIS A 152 -5.95 7.92 1.59
CA HIS A 152 -5.55 8.28 0.25
C HIS A 152 -5.44 7.03 -0.62
N GLU A 153 -5.89 7.11 -1.87
CA GLU A 153 -5.58 6.09 -2.88
C GLU A 153 -4.27 6.46 -3.57
N ALA A 154 -3.16 6.02 -2.97
CA ALA A 154 -1.82 6.22 -3.51
C ALA A 154 -1.63 5.38 -4.78
N PRO A 155 -0.62 5.65 -5.63
CA PRO A 155 -0.42 4.88 -6.87
C PRO A 155 -0.40 3.35 -6.68
N ARG A 156 0.10 2.87 -5.54
CA ARG A 156 0.20 1.44 -5.20
C ARG A 156 -1.03 0.85 -4.49
N GLY A 157 -2.01 1.67 -4.10
CA GLY A 157 -3.23 1.22 -3.42
C GLY A 157 -3.65 2.09 -2.24
N ALA A 158 -4.50 1.51 -1.39
CA ALA A 158 -5.06 2.15 -0.22
C ALA A 158 -4.01 2.46 0.85
N LEU A 159 -3.90 3.75 1.19
CA LEU A 159 -3.05 4.31 2.23
C LEU A 159 -3.93 4.90 3.33
N GLY A 160 -3.64 4.53 4.59
CA GLY A 160 -4.25 5.13 5.76
C GLY A 160 -3.20 5.63 6.75
N HIS A 161 -3.46 6.80 7.32
CA HIS A 161 -2.69 7.40 8.41
C HIS A 161 -3.64 7.61 9.60
N TRP A 162 -3.26 7.13 10.78
CA TRP A 162 -4.01 7.30 12.02
C TRP A 162 -3.15 8.08 13.02
N VAL A 163 -3.73 9.12 13.59
CA VAL A 163 -3.07 9.99 14.56
C VAL A 163 -3.90 10.09 15.83
N HIS A 164 -3.22 10.05 16.97
CA HIS A 164 -3.76 10.43 18.27
C HIS A 164 -2.95 11.63 18.75
N ILE A 165 -3.63 12.74 18.99
CA ILE A 165 -3.03 13.99 19.48
C ILE A 165 -3.46 14.17 20.94
N LYS A 166 -2.49 14.49 21.80
CA LYS A 166 -2.71 14.80 23.21
C LYS A 166 -1.86 15.99 23.63
N ASN A 167 -2.49 16.96 24.27
CA ASN A 167 -1.86 18.21 24.72
C ASN A 167 -1.08 18.93 23.61
N GLY A 168 -1.60 18.93 22.38
CA GLY A 168 -0.96 19.56 21.22
C GLY A 168 0.17 18.75 20.58
N GLU A 169 0.48 17.56 21.08
CA GLU A 169 1.55 16.69 20.57
C GLU A 169 0.99 15.37 20.01
N ILE A 170 1.72 14.74 19.10
CA ILE A 170 1.37 13.42 18.57
C ILE A 170 1.70 12.36 19.63
N ALA A 171 0.68 11.77 20.24
CA ALA A 171 0.80 10.69 21.22
C ALA A 171 0.95 9.31 20.56
N ASN A 172 0.29 9.08 19.42
CA ASN A 172 0.49 7.89 18.59
C ASN A 172 0.31 8.24 17.12
N TYR A 173 1.08 7.57 16.26
CA TYR A 173 0.96 7.68 14.81
C TYR A 173 1.19 6.32 14.18
N GLN A 174 0.23 5.83 13.41
CA GLN A 174 0.33 4.57 12.70
C GLN A 174 -0.03 4.76 11.23
N CYS A 175 0.74 4.11 10.36
CA CYS A 175 0.49 4.08 8.93
C CYS A 175 0.19 2.65 8.52
N ILE A 176 -0.82 2.45 7.67
CA ILE A 176 -1.02 1.22 6.91
C ILE A 176 -0.94 1.59 5.44
N VAL A 177 0.08 1.07 4.77
CA VAL A 177 0.51 1.55 3.46
C VAL A 177 0.36 0.44 2.43
N PRO A 178 0.21 0.75 1.12
CA PRO A 178 -0.23 -0.25 0.15
C PRO A 178 0.68 -1.48 0.06
N SER A 179 2.00 -1.27 0.08
CA SER A 179 2.94 -2.40 0.08
C SER A 179 2.90 -3.22 1.37
N THR A 180 2.45 -2.66 2.50
CA THR A 180 2.22 -3.42 3.73
C THR A 180 1.04 -4.40 3.56
N TRP A 181 -0.02 -4.01 2.83
CA TRP A 181 -1.10 -4.92 2.45
C TRP A 181 -0.61 -6.04 1.54
N ASN A 182 0.05 -5.68 0.45
CA ASN A 182 0.38 -6.66 -0.60
C ASN A 182 1.54 -7.59 -0.24
N ALA A 183 2.56 -7.08 0.45
CA ALA A 183 3.79 -7.83 0.77
C ALA A 183 3.88 -8.25 2.25
N GLY A 184 2.83 -8.01 3.04
CA GLY A 184 2.77 -8.44 4.43
C GLY A 184 2.94 -9.97 4.56
N PRO A 185 3.64 -10.46 5.60
CA PRO A 185 3.82 -11.90 5.80
C PRO A 185 2.50 -12.56 6.24
N ARG A 186 2.56 -13.87 6.49
CA ARG A 186 1.44 -14.63 7.05
C ARG A 186 0.90 -14.03 8.34
N ASP A 187 -0.41 -14.08 8.50
CA ASP A 187 -1.08 -13.67 9.75
C ASP A 187 -1.04 -14.77 10.81
N ALA A 188 -1.86 -14.64 11.86
CA ALA A 188 -1.95 -15.63 12.93
C ALA A 188 -2.62 -16.95 12.50
N ALA A 189 -3.47 -16.90 11.48
CA ALA A 189 -4.13 -18.08 10.91
C ALA A 189 -3.26 -18.79 9.86
N GLY A 190 -2.11 -18.21 9.50
CA GLY A 190 -1.21 -18.75 8.48
C GLY A 190 -1.58 -18.35 7.06
N ASN A 191 -2.55 -17.44 6.88
CA ASN A 191 -2.97 -16.98 5.55
C ASN A 191 -1.89 -16.13 4.92
N ARG A 192 -1.52 -16.46 3.68
CA ARG A 192 -0.53 -15.75 2.87
C ARG A 192 -1.02 -14.35 2.50
N GLY A 193 -0.07 -13.43 2.33
CA GLY A 193 -0.34 -12.13 1.72
C GLY A 193 -0.43 -12.24 0.18
N PRO A 194 -0.92 -11.20 -0.52
CA PRO A 194 -1.06 -11.20 -1.98
C PRO A 194 0.21 -11.55 -2.76
N TYR A 195 1.39 -11.10 -2.31
CA TYR A 195 2.66 -11.44 -2.98
C TYR A 195 2.96 -12.94 -2.90
N GLU A 196 2.83 -13.52 -1.71
CA GLU A 196 3.11 -14.93 -1.49
C GLU A 196 2.12 -15.82 -2.24
N GLU A 197 0.84 -15.42 -2.25
CA GLU A 197 -0.22 -16.14 -2.94
C GLU A 197 -0.04 -16.09 -4.47
N ALA A 198 0.25 -14.92 -5.03
CA ALA A 198 0.41 -14.74 -6.48
C ALA A 198 1.64 -15.47 -7.06
N LEU A 199 2.62 -15.81 -6.23
CA LEU A 199 3.82 -16.54 -6.64
C LEU A 199 3.65 -18.06 -6.62
N LEU A 200 2.58 -18.58 -6.02
CA LEU A 200 2.33 -20.01 -6.02
C LEU A 200 2.28 -20.55 -7.46
N GLU A 201 2.93 -21.70 -7.66
CA GLU A 201 2.96 -22.42 -8.94
C GLU A 201 3.55 -21.63 -10.12
N THR A 202 4.21 -20.48 -9.87
CA THR A 202 4.91 -19.74 -10.94
C THR A 202 6.00 -20.63 -11.54
N PRO A 203 5.96 -20.93 -12.85
CA PRO A 203 7.00 -21.72 -13.48
C PRO A 203 8.30 -20.93 -13.49
N VAL A 204 9.42 -21.61 -13.19
CA VAL A 204 10.76 -21.02 -13.23
C VAL A 204 11.60 -21.85 -14.18
N ALA A 205 11.89 -21.29 -15.36
CA ALA A 205 12.65 -22.00 -16.38
C ALA A 205 14.13 -22.15 -16.00
N ASP A 206 14.72 -21.11 -15.42
CA ASP A 206 16.10 -21.09 -14.92
C ASP A 206 16.12 -20.53 -13.48
N PRO A 207 16.37 -21.38 -12.46
CA PRO A 207 16.45 -20.94 -11.07
C PRO A 207 17.55 -19.91 -10.78
N GLU A 208 18.61 -19.86 -11.59
CA GLU A 208 19.67 -18.86 -11.45
C GLU A 208 19.26 -17.50 -12.05
N GLN A 209 18.20 -17.48 -12.88
CA GLN A 209 17.66 -16.28 -13.54
C GLN A 209 16.12 -16.24 -13.43
N PRO A 210 15.54 -16.10 -12.22
CA PRO A 210 14.12 -16.29 -11.96
C PRO A 210 13.26 -15.07 -12.39
N ILE A 211 13.26 -14.76 -13.68
CA ILE A 211 12.55 -13.60 -14.25
C ILE A 211 11.03 -13.70 -14.06
N GLU A 212 10.49 -14.91 -13.99
CA GLU A 212 9.06 -15.17 -13.81
C GLU A 212 8.58 -14.70 -12.43
N ILE A 213 9.39 -14.93 -11.39
CA ILE A 213 9.14 -14.39 -10.04
C ILE A 213 9.14 -12.86 -10.09
N LEU A 214 10.13 -12.27 -10.77
CA LEU A 214 10.25 -10.81 -10.90
C LEU A 214 9.05 -10.20 -11.63
N ARG A 215 8.54 -10.84 -12.69
CA ARG A 215 7.35 -10.37 -13.42
C ARG A 215 6.14 -10.24 -12.49
N THR A 216 5.86 -11.28 -11.71
CA THR A 216 4.73 -11.28 -10.76
C THR A 216 4.94 -10.22 -9.69
N VAL A 217 6.09 -10.21 -9.01
CA VAL A 217 6.36 -9.22 -7.94
C VAL A 217 6.33 -7.78 -8.46
N HIS A 218 6.99 -7.50 -9.58
CA HIS A 218 6.99 -6.14 -10.17
C HIS A 218 5.62 -5.70 -10.66
N SER A 219 4.71 -6.62 -11.00
CA SER A 219 3.34 -6.25 -11.35
C SER A 219 2.61 -5.54 -10.22
N PHE A 220 3.00 -5.76 -8.96
CA PHE A 220 2.46 -5.06 -7.80
C PHE A 220 3.15 -3.71 -7.50
N ASP A 221 4.21 -3.36 -8.23
CA ASP A 221 4.98 -2.13 -8.02
C ASP A 221 5.47 -1.97 -6.56
N PRO A 222 6.37 -2.85 -6.05
CA PRO A 222 6.81 -2.83 -4.66
C PRO A 222 7.53 -1.53 -4.27
N CYS A 223 7.16 -0.95 -3.13
CA CYS A 223 7.93 0.10 -2.45
C CYS A 223 8.24 -0.32 -1.01
N MET A 224 9.42 -0.91 -0.78
CA MET A 224 9.79 -1.42 0.54
C MET A 224 10.05 -0.32 1.58
N ALA A 225 10.59 0.83 1.15
CA ALA A 225 10.69 2.01 2.01
C ALA A 225 9.31 2.49 2.47
N CYS A 226 8.31 2.43 1.57
CA CYS A 226 6.93 2.74 1.91
C CYS A 226 6.32 1.70 2.85
N GLY A 227 6.66 0.41 2.72
CA GLY A 227 6.03 -0.65 3.53
C GLY A 227 6.57 -0.75 4.97
N VAL A 228 7.85 -0.45 5.20
CA VAL A 228 8.51 -0.59 6.51
C VAL A 228 8.71 0.75 7.23
N HIS A 229 8.57 1.88 6.52
CA HIS A 229 8.76 3.22 7.08
C HIS A 229 10.13 3.44 7.72
N VAL A 230 11.20 2.96 7.08
CA VAL A 230 12.56 3.10 7.63
C VAL A 230 12.93 4.59 7.69
N VAL A 231 13.16 5.08 8.91
CA VAL A 231 13.70 6.42 9.18
C VAL A 231 15.03 6.26 9.93
N ASP A 232 16.14 6.78 9.36
CA ASP A 232 17.38 6.97 10.12
C ASP A 232 17.33 8.33 10.82
N SER A 233 17.05 8.32 12.12
CA SER A 233 17.04 9.54 12.96
C SER A 233 18.44 10.14 13.17
N ARG A 234 19.52 9.44 12.78
CA ARG A 234 20.90 9.86 12.99
C ARG A 234 21.57 10.50 11.76
N ARG A 235 20.85 10.69 10.64
CA ARG A 235 21.36 11.29 9.39
C ARG A 235 22.71 10.72 8.94
N ARG A 236 22.94 9.41 9.13
CA ARG A 236 24.20 8.80 8.69
C ARG A 236 24.13 8.57 7.18
N SER A 237 25.21 8.87 6.48
CA SER A 237 25.37 8.45 5.08
C SER A 237 25.30 6.92 5.03
N LEU A 238 24.23 6.37 4.46
CA LEU A 238 24.02 4.93 4.42
C LEU A 238 24.87 4.26 3.33
N ARG A 239 25.05 4.91 2.17
CA ARG A 239 25.98 4.52 1.09
C ARG A 239 26.31 5.70 0.16
N GLU A 240 27.55 5.75 -0.32
CA GLU A 240 27.98 6.58 -1.46
C GLU A 240 28.05 5.66 -2.69
N VAL A 241 27.25 5.94 -3.72
CA VAL A 241 27.31 5.21 -5.00
C VAL A 241 28.05 6.09 -5.99
N ARG A 242 29.25 5.68 -6.38
CA ARG A 242 29.97 6.28 -7.51
C ARG A 242 29.56 5.54 -8.77
N VAL A 243 28.91 6.27 -9.66
CA VAL A 243 28.66 5.83 -11.04
C VAL A 243 29.94 6.15 -11.82
N GLN A 244 30.51 5.14 -12.48
CA GLN A 244 31.56 5.32 -13.48
C GLN A 244 30.96 5.81 -14.79
#